data_AF-A0A920J938-F1
#
_entry.id   AF-A0A920J938-F1
#
_cell.length_a   1.000
_cell.length_b   1.000
_cell.length_c   1.000
_cell.angle_alpha   90.00
_cell.angle_beta   90.00
_cell.angle_gamma   90.00
#
_symmetry.space_group_name_H-M   'P 1'
#
loop_
_entity.id
_entity.type
_entity.pdbx_description
1 polymer ?
#
loop_
_entity_poly.entity_id
_entity_poly.type
_entity_poly.pdbx_seq_one_letter_code
_entity_poly.pdbx_strand_id
1 'polypeptide(L)' 'MDDSRKDQEYSNLIVEPDRKQAIKNGIDALKEDEILLILGKGHEEFQEIKGIKIPFNDQRVVEEIL' A
#
# COMPACT_ATOMS: atom_id res chain seq x y z
N MET A 1 24.95 -5.18 -2.85
CA MET A 1 23.88 -5.12 -1.83
C MET A 1 23.38 -6.54 -1.68
N ASP A 2 23.92 -7.20 -0.66
CA ASP A 2 23.60 -8.57 -0.30
C ASP A 2 22.34 -8.51 0.58
N ASP A 3 21.20 -8.95 0.04
CA ASP A 3 19.92 -8.92 0.78
C ASP A 3 19.82 -10.21 1.60
N SER A 4 20.37 -10.16 2.80
CA SER A 4 20.44 -11.23 3.79
C SER A 4 19.08 -11.61 4.44
N ARG A 5 17.97 -11.41 3.73
CA ARG A 5 16.60 -11.57 4.25
C ARG A 5 15.78 -12.64 3.52
N LYS A 6 16.43 -13.65 2.94
CA LYS A 6 15.73 -14.70 2.17
C LYS A 6 14.89 -15.67 3.01
N ASP A 7 15.04 -15.70 4.34
CA ASP A 7 14.42 -16.72 5.19
C ASP A 7 13.67 -16.17 6.42
N GLN A 8 13.04 -15.00 6.33
CA GLN A 8 12.01 -14.63 7.31
C GLN A 8 10.63 -14.99 6.76
N GLU A 9 10.04 -16.06 7.28
CA GLU A 9 8.60 -16.31 7.09
C GLU A 9 7.82 -15.22 7.82
N TYR A 10 7.30 -14.26 7.06
CA TYR A 10 6.37 -13.28 7.57
C TYR A 10 5.02 -13.97 7.79
N SER A 11 4.76 -14.41 9.03
CA SER A 11 3.53 -15.12 9.39
C SER A 11 2.24 -14.36 9.06
N ASN A 12 2.33 -13.03 8.91
CA ASN A 12 1.20 -12.14 8.64
C ASN A 12 1.36 -11.33 7.34
N LEU A 13 2.15 -11.81 6.38
CA LEU A 13 2.27 -11.14 5.07
C LEU A 13 1.03 -11.42 4.21
N ILE A 14 0.36 -10.35 3.80
CA ILE A 14 -0.73 -10.39 2.82
C ILE A 14 -0.25 -9.67 1.57
N VAL A 15 -0.41 -10.31 0.40
CA VAL A 15 -0.08 -9.73 -0.90
C VAL A 15 -1.37 -9.41 -1.63
N GLU A 16 -1.64 -8.11 -1.82
CA GLU A 16 -2.76 -7.60 -2.60
C GLU A 16 -2.21 -6.76 -3.77
N PRO A 17 -2.31 -7.24 -5.03
CA PRO A 17 -1.76 -6.55 -6.19
C PRO A 17 -2.53 -5.27 -6.57
N ASP A 18 -3.82 -5.15 -6.22
CA ASP A 18 -4.56 -3.92 -6.46
C ASP A 18 -4.29 -2.89 -5.35
N ARG A 19 -3.68 -1.76 -5.72
CA ARG A 19 -3.26 -0.75 -4.73
C ARG A 19 -4.45 -0.16 -3.97
N LYS A 20 -5.61 0.05 -4.59
CA LYS A 20 -6.80 0.58 -3.91
C LYS A 20 -7.33 -0.44 -2.90
N GLN A 21 -7.39 -1.71 -3.30
CA GLN A 21 -7.81 -2.80 -2.42
C GLN A 21 -6.83 -3.01 -1.26
N ALA A 22 -5.53 -2.88 -1.48
CA ALA A 22 -4.52 -2.99 -0.43
C ALA A 22 -4.68 -1.90 0.64
N ILE A 23 -4.90 -0.64 0.21
CA ILE A 23 -5.18 0.47 1.13
C ILE A 23 -6.46 0.20 1.91
N LYS A 24 -7.53 -0.23 1.23
CA LYS A 24 -8.81 -0.57 1.87
C LYS A 24 -8.63 -1.68 2.91
N ASN A 25 -7.96 -2.78 2.55
CA ASN A 25 -7.67 -3.90 3.46
C ASN A 25 -6.87 -3.43 4.68
N GLY A 26 -5.90 -2.54 4.48
CA GLY A 26 -5.12 -1.94 5.56
C GLY A 26 -5.99 -1.16 6.53
N ILE A 27 -6.89 -0.30 6.01
CA ILE A 27 -7.83 0.49 6.83
C ILE A 27 -8.81 -0.43 7.57
N ASP A 28 -9.41 -1.40 6.87
CA ASP A 28 -10.37 -2.34 7.45
C ASP A 28 -9.77 -3.22 8.55
N ALA A 29 -8.45 -3.45 8.53
CA ALA A 29 -7.73 -4.25 9.51
C ALA A 29 -7.30 -3.45 10.76
N LEU A 30 -7.32 -2.11 10.71
CA LEU A 30 -6.92 -1.27 11.83
C LEU A 30 -7.89 -1.42 13.01
N LYS A 31 -7.32 -1.44 14.21
CA LYS A 31 -8.04 -1.27 15.47
C LYS A 31 -7.89 0.15 15.99
N GLU A 32 -8.67 0.47 17.01
CA GLU A 32 -8.51 1.71 17.77
C GLU A 32 -7.04 1.87 18.23
N ASP A 33 -6.52 3.09 18.13
CA ASP A 33 -5.13 3.47 18.44
C ASP A 33 -4.01 2.84 17.57
N GLU A 34 -4.34 2.23 16.43
CA GLU A 34 -3.34 1.76 15.45
C GLU A 34 -3.08 2.78 14.33
N ILE A 35 -1.90 2.68 13.70
CA ILE A 35 -1.48 3.56 12.62
C ILE A 35 -1.21 2.72 11.37
N LEU A 36 -1.82 3.10 10.25
CA LEU A 36 -1.48 2.58 8.92
C LEU A 36 -0.45 3.50 8.26
N LEU A 37 0.65 2.91 7.78
CA LEU A 37 1.68 3.60 7.02
C LEU A 37 1.67 3.13 5.56
N ILE A 38 1.37 4.03 4.63
CA ILE A 38 1.40 3.79 3.18
C ILE A 38 2.71 4.38 2.62
N LEU A 39 3.57 3.52 2.04
CA LEU A 39 4.92 3.91 1.59
C LEU A 39 5.12 3.72 0.07
N GLY A 40 6.08 4.48 -0.49
CA GLY A 40 6.66 4.24 -1.81
C GLY A 40 6.26 5.24 -2.91
N LYS A 41 5.17 6.01 -2.74
CA LYS A 41 4.64 6.94 -3.75
C LYS A 41 4.88 8.42 -3.44
N GLY A 42 4.97 8.80 -2.16
CA GLY A 42 5.07 10.21 -1.79
C GLY A 42 3.87 11.03 -2.29
N HIS A 43 4.14 12.23 -2.83
CA HIS A 43 3.12 13.17 -3.32
C HIS A 43 2.71 12.93 -4.79
N GLU A 44 3.06 11.76 -5.37
CA GLU A 44 2.71 11.48 -6.76
C GLU A 44 1.19 11.26 -6.91
N GLU A 45 0.60 11.72 -8.01
CA GLU A 45 -0.85 11.59 -8.31
C GLU A 45 -1.16 10.59 -9.43
N PHE A 46 -0.21 9.70 -9.75
CA PHE A 46 -0.41 8.63 -10.73
C PHE A 46 0.25 7.32 -10.30
N GLN A 47 -0.24 6.21 -10.82
CA GLN A 47 0.43 4.92 -10.78
C GLN A 47 0.95 4.58 -12.18
N GLU A 48 2.22 4.20 -12.27
CA GLU A 48 2.80 3.75 -13.53
C GLU A 48 2.62 2.25 -13.70
N ILE A 49 1.98 1.84 -14.79
CA ILE A 49 1.83 0.43 -15.18
C ILE A 49 2.37 0.29 -16.60
N LYS A 50 3.45 -0.47 -16.76
CA LYS A 50 4.12 -0.71 -18.06
C LYS A 50 4.41 0.60 -18.83
N GLY A 51 4.91 1.63 -18.14
CA GLY A 51 5.23 2.93 -18.73
C GLY A 51 4.04 3.89 -18.91
N ILE A 52 2.81 3.45 -18.60
CA ILE A 52 1.60 4.28 -18.70
C ILE A 52 1.26 4.83 -17.32
N LYS A 53 1.15 6.15 -17.21
CA LYS A 53 0.72 6.84 -15.99
C LYS A 53 -0.80 6.89 -15.93
N ILE A 54 -1.37 6.19 -14.96
CA ILE A 54 -2.81 6.13 -14.69
C ILE A 54 -3.10 7.01 -13.47
N PRO A 55 -4.09 7.93 -13.51
CA PRO A 55 -4.44 8.76 -12.36
C PRO A 55 -4.73 7.91 -11.12
N PHE A 56 -3.98 8.16 -10.05
CA PHE A 56 -4.10 7.45 -8.78
C PHE A 56 -3.40 8.23 -7.68
N ASN A 57 -4.08 8.57 -6.59
CA ASN A 57 -3.51 9.30 -5.46
C ASN A 57 -3.89 8.56 -4.16
N ASP A 58 -2.89 8.10 -3.41
CA ASP A 58 -3.11 7.29 -2.19
C ASP A 58 -3.90 8.09 -1.15
N GLN A 59 -3.60 9.37 -0.97
CA GLN A 59 -4.30 10.25 -0.04
C GLN A 59 -5.79 10.37 -0.40
N ARG A 60 -6.12 10.60 -1.68
CA ARG A 60 -7.53 10.66 -2.11
C ARG A 60 -8.26 9.35 -1.90
N VAL A 61 -7.59 8.22 -2.12
CA VAL A 61 -8.17 6.90 -1.86
C VAL A 61 -8.49 6.72 -0.36
N VAL A 62 -7.59 7.17 0.53
CA VAL A 62 -7.83 7.14 1.98
C VAL A 62 -9.01 8.04 2.37
N GLU A 63 -9.05 9.28 1.85
CA GLU A 63 -10.13 10.25 2.08
C GLU A 63 -11.50 9.78 1.56
N GLU A 64 -11.54 8.92 0.53
CA GLU A 64 -12.79 8.32 0.04
C GLU A 64 -13.33 7.18 0.94
N ILE A 65 -12.47 6.56 1.74
CA ILE A 65 -12.80 5.36 2.54
C ILE A 65 -13.19 5.74 3.98
N LEU A 66 -12.56 6.77 4.55
CA LEU A 66 -12.82 7.28 5.90
C LEU A 66 -14.00 8.24 5.93
#